data_AF-A0A409WJG2-F1
#
_entry.id   AF-A0A409WJG2-F1
#
_cell.length_a   1.000
_cell.length_b   1.000
_cell.length_c   1.000
_cell.angle_alpha   90.00
_cell.angle_beta   90.00
_cell.angle_gamma   90.00
#
_symmetry.space_group_name_H-M   'P 1'
#
loop_
_entity.id
_entity.type
_entity.pdbx_description
1 polymer ?
#
loop_
_entity_poly.entity_id
_entity_poly.type
_entity_poly.pdbx_seq_one_letter_code
_entity_poly.pdbx_strand_id
1 'polypeptide(L)'
;MHLPLLHNFQRRAVNNRNKKKKQYGDRSQIFGTRRFDSGYDADRKPGTSEHPFIFWPISWPGTVGGGSANAAYLNVEDKYGNATNPDRVGGPMMIATFSSGSTNFTIVSDDFTVRRLAEAIASSCMFFLSEPFISNSTENIEAYSGSPLPESVVQYYRSSSIALTSDGYINNATYSAPGAPEAGLPDFPGLQCFNQTIGSKAPLFVEFPSRTIWTANTEEERSHYGR
;
A
#
# COMPACT_ATOMS: atom_id res chain seq x y z
N MET A 1 35.62 50.88 -36.43
CA MET A 1 35.36 51.32 -35.03
C MET A 1 34.03 50.68 -34.64
N HIS A 2 33.87 49.84 -33.60
CA HIS A 2 34.72 49.45 -32.48
C HIS A 2 34.80 47.90 -32.34
N LEU A 3 35.93 47.40 -31.85
CA LEU A 3 36.10 46.15 -31.07
C LEU A 3 36.33 46.61 -29.60
N PRO A 4 36.29 45.77 -28.54
CA PRO A 4 36.54 44.32 -28.47
C PRO A 4 35.32 43.57 -27.81
N LEU A 5 35.34 42.35 -27.23
CA LEU A 5 36.36 41.42 -26.72
C LEU A 5 36.01 39.94 -27.01
N LEU A 6 37.04 39.09 -27.04
CA LEU A 6 36.97 37.66 -26.72
C LEU A 6 37.17 37.46 -25.21
N HIS A 7 36.41 36.58 -24.57
CA HIS A 7 36.90 35.79 -23.43
C HIS A 7 36.12 34.48 -23.23
N ASN A 8 36.84 33.45 -22.82
CA ASN A 8 36.32 32.10 -22.60
C ASN A 8 35.39 32.01 -21.38
N PHE A 9 34.29 31.26 -21.49
CA PHE A 9 33.75 30.52 -20.34
C PHE A 9 33.33 29.10 -20.72
N GLN A 10 34.34 28.26 -20.95
CA GLN A 10 34.17 26.81 -20.96
C GLN A 10 33.81 26.34 -19.54
N ARG A 11 32.94 25.33 -19.44
CA ARG A 11 32.57 24.58 -18.22
C ARG A 11 31.65 25.31 -17.20
N ARG A 12 30.36 24.95 -17.22
CA ARG A 12 29.66 24.42 -16.03
C ARG A 12 28.41 23.62 -16.42
N ALA A 13 28.63 22.50 -17.11
CA ALA A 13 27.69 21.38 -17.00
C ALA A 13 27.78 20.86 -15.56
N VAL A 14 26.96 21.40 -14.66
CA VAL A 14 26.89 20.91 -13.28
C VAL A 14 26.33 19.50 -13.33
N ASN A 15 27.21 18.56 -12.98
CA ASN A 15 27.02 17.13 -12.95
C ASN A 15 25.95 16.79 -11.91
N ASN A 16 24.66 17.00 -12.21
CA ASN A 16 23.56 16.73 -11.28
C ASN A 16 23.17 15.24 -11.32
N ARG A 17 24.19 14.39 -11.13
CA ARG A 17 24.11 12.92 -11.04
C ARG A 17 23.52 12.42 -9.72
N ASN A 18 23.01 13.35 -8.89
CA ASN A 18 22.48 13.12 -7.55
C ASN A 18 21.01 13.58 -7.39
N LYS A 19 20.18 13.46 -8.43
CA LYS A 19 18.73 13.30 -8.18
C LYS A 19 18.54 11.95 -7.48
N LYS A 20 18.64 11.94 -6.14
CA LYS A 20 18.28 10.79 -5.31
C LYS A 20 16.88 10.35 -5.74
N LYS A 21 16.72 9.06 -6.08
CA LYS A 21 15.39 8.48 -6.25
C LYS A 21 14.64 8.71 -4.94
N LYS A 22 13.48 9.36 -4.97
CA LYS A 22 12.59 9.37 -3.81
C LYS A 22 11.91 8.01 -3.79
N GLN A 23 12.57 7.06 -3.13
CA GLN A 23 12.07 5.71 -2.99
C GLN A 23 11.03 5.72 -1.88
N TYR A 24 9.78 5.43 -2.24
CA TYR A 24 8.69 5.28 -1.30
C TYR A 24 8.68 3.83 -0.78
N GLY A 25 9.61 3.59 0.15
CA GLY A 25 9.83 2.31 0.81
C GLY A 25 10.43 1.24 -0.10
N ASP A 26 10.76 0.10 0.49
CA ASP A 26 11.25 -1.06 -0.25
C ASP A 26 10.65 -2.39 0.25
N ARG A 27 11.05 -3.50 -0.37
CA ARG A 27 10.49 -4.83 -0.06
C ARG A 27 10.83 -5.33 1.33
N SER A 28 11.93 -4.88 1.94
CA SER A 28 12.29 -5.22 3.32
C SER A 28 11.35 -4.58 4.34
N GLN A 29 10.65 -3.50 3.97
CA GLN A 29 9.72 -2.76 4.81
C GLN A 29 8.24 -3.14 4.58
N ILE A 30 7.97 -4.15 3.74
CA ILE A 30 6.60 -4.59 3.45
C ILE A 30 5.95 -5.31 4.62
N PHE A 31 6.69 -6.11 5.39
CA PHE A 31 6.12 -6.87 6.50
C PHE A 31 6.00 -6.00 7.76
N GLY A 32 4.78 -5.83 8.28
CA GLY A 32 4.52 -5.25 9.59
C GLY A 32 4.41 -6.33 10.67
N THR A 33 3.55 -6.10 11.66
CA THR A 33 3.12 -7.06 12.69
C THR A 33 1.59 -7.14 12.71
N ARG A 34 0.99 -7.67 13.78
CA ARG A 34 -0.46 -7.63 14.03
C ARG A 34 -0.94 -6.31 14.64
N ARG A 35 -0.02 -5.44 15.04
CA ARG A 35 -0.33 -4.11 15.53
C ARG A 35 -0.47 -3.15 14.35
N PHE A 36 -1.51 -2.33 14.35
CA PHE A 36 -1.63 -1.21 13.41
C PHE A 36 -0.51 -0.20 13.66
N ASP A 37 -0.09 0.52 12.62
CA ASP A 37 1.13 1.35 12.61
C ASP A 37 2.43 0.54 12.78
N SER A 38 2.43 -0.74 12.39
CA SER A 38 3.65 -1.54 12.27
C SER A 38 4.31 -1.34 10.90
N GLY A 39 5.65 -1.27 10.87
CA GLY A 39 6.41 -0.87 9.68
C GLY A 39 6.66 0.64 9.58
N TYR A 40 6.45 1.38 10.66
CA TYR A 40 7.00 2.71 10.92
C TYR A 40 8.20 2.55 11.87
N ASP A 41 9.13 3.51 11.93
CA ASP A 41 10.24 3.43 12.90
C ASP A 41 9.70 3.32 14.33
N ALA A 42 10.35 2.50 15.18
CA ALA A 42 9.85 2.16 16.52
C ALA A 42 9.64 3.36 17.46
N ASP A 43 10.27 4.50 17.17
CA ASP A 43 10.14 5.76 17.92
C ASP A 43 8.95 6.63 17.47
N ARG A 44 8.23 6.24 16.39
CA ARG A 44 7.08 6.99 15.86
C ARG A 44 5.81 6.66 16.65
N LYS A 45 5.00 7.70 16.89
CA LYS A 45 3.67 7.57 17.48
C LYS A 45 2.67 7.14 16.39
N PRO A 46 1.70 6.26 16.69
CA PRO A 46 0.65 5.90 15.76
C PRO A 46 -0.01 7.11 15.07
N GLY A 47 -0.03 7.10 13.73
CA GLY A 47 -0.67 8.14 12.93
C GLY A 47 0.13 9.44 12.73
N THR A 48 1.47 9.36 12.61
CA THR A 48 2.31 10.47 12.07
C THR A 48 2.18 10.62 10.55
N SER A 49 2.40 11.82 10.01
CA SER A 49 2.23 12.14 8.57
C SER A 49 3.34 11.64 7.65
N GLU A 50 4.51 11.27 8.17
CA GLU A 50 5.62 10.75 7.36
C GLU A 50 5.57 9.23 7.23
N HIS A 51 5.21 8.76 6.04
CA HIS A 51 5.04 7.35 5.70
C HIS A 51 6.15 6.91 4.75
N PRO A 52 6.70 5.68 4.89
CA PRO A 52 7.64 5.17 3.90
C PRO A 52 6.94 4.95 2.55
N PHE A 53 5.65 4.65 2.50
CA PHE A 53 4.87 4.42 1.27
C PHE A 53 3.92 5.58 0.95
N ILE A 54 3.55 5.75 -0.33
CA ILE A 54 2.51 6.73 -0.74
C ILE A 54 1.09 6.29 -0.41
N PHE A 55 0.89 4.99 -0.18
CA PHE A 55 -0.41 4.41 0.10
C PHE A 55 -0.81 4.71 1.54
N TRP A 56 -2.02 5.24 1.70
CA TRP A 56 -2.51 5.65 3.01
C TRP A 56 -2.84 4.42 3.87
N PRO A 57 -2.69 4.52 5.21
CA PRO A 57 -3.15 3.48 6.12
C PRO A 57 -4.62 3.13 5.90
N ILE A 58 -4.98 1.90 6.23
CA ILE A 58 -6.38 1.48 6.37
C ILE A 58 -7.03 2.33 7.47
N SER A 59 -8.23 2.84 7.22
CA SER A 59 -9.01 3.48 8.29
C SER A 59 -10.10 2.52 8.75
N TRP A 60 -10.05 2.14 10.02
CA TRP A 60 -11.06 1.29 10.63
C TRP A 60 -12.24 2.14 11.12
N PRO A 61 -13.48 1.61 11.09
CA PRO A 61 -14.63 2.31 11.63
C PRO A 61 -14.40 2.67 13.10
N GLY A 62 -14.86 3.86 13.51
CA GLY A 62 -14.74 4.31 14.89
C GLY A 62 -15.41 3.32 15.86
N THR A 63 -14.68 2.85 16.87
CA THR A 63 -15.14 1.79 17.78
C THR A 63 -16.41 2.20 18.52
N VAL A 64 -17.55 1.59 18.17
CA VAL A 64 -18.82 1.76 18.90
C VAL A 64 -18.80 0.84 20.13
N GLY A 65 -18.08 1.24 21.17
CA GLY A 65 -18.10 0.58 22.48
C GLY A 65 -16.74 0.50 23.21
N GLY A 66 -16.64 1.19 24.35
CA GLY A 66 -15.69 0.86 25.43
C GLY A 66 -14.19 1.17 25.23
N GLY A 67 -13.59 0.81 24.09
CA GLY A 67 -12.13 0.92 23.86
C GLY A 67 -11.60 2.31 23.44
N SER A 68 -12.51 3.27 23.24
CA SER A 68 -12.31 4.49 22.46
C SER A 68 -11.06 5.31 22.77
N ALA A 69 -10.71 5.52 24.05
CA ALA A 69 -9.58 6.37 24.43
C ALA A 69 -8.21 5.83 24.00
N ASN A 70 -8.03 4.51 24.04
CA ASN A 70 -6.75 3.87 23.68
C ASN A 70 -6.67 3.51 22.20
N ALA A 71 -7.82 3.41 21.51
CA ALA A 71 -7.94 2.88 20.15
C ALA A 71 -8.10 3.95 19.05
N ALA A 72 -8.08 5.23 19.40
CA ALA A 72 -8.23 6.34 18.46
C ALA A 72 -7.22 6.36 17.30
N TYR A 73 -6.13 5.58 17.39
CA TYR A 73 -5.16 5.42 16.31
C TYR A 73 -5.62 4.49 15.17
N LEU A 74 -6.73 3.75 15.35
CA LEU A 74 -7.30 2.84 14.34
C LEU A 74 -8.26 3.55 13.38
N ASN A 75 -8.97 4.58 13.86
CA ASN A 75 -9.74 5.48 12.99
C ASN A 75 -8.86 6.69 12.67
N VAL A 76 -8.50 6.81 11.39
CA VAL A 76 -7.62 7.86 10.87
C VAL A 76 -8.30 8.59 9.71
N GLU A 77 -9.63 8.66 9.74
CA GLU A 77 -10.45 9.28 8.70
C GLU A 77 -10.24 10.81 8.63
N ASP A 78 -9.83 11.41 9.74
CA ASP A 78 -9.44 12.82 9.86
C ASP A 78 -8.18 13.17 9.04
N LYS A 79 -7.28 12.19 8.87
CA LYS A 79 -5.98 12.36 8.20
C LYS A 79 -5.95 11.80 6.78
N TYR A 80 -6.62 10.68 6.55
CA TYR A 80 -6.56 9.90 5.31
C TYR A 80 -7.94 9.63 4.70
N GLY A 81 -8.95 10.38 5.11
CA GLY A 81 -10.32 10.23 4.64
C GLY A 81 -10.98 8.91 5.05
N ASN A 82 -12.29 8.86 4.86
CA ASN A 82 -13.08 7.67 5.10
C ASN A 82 -12.79 6.56 4.07
N ALA A 83 -13.36 5.37 4.34
CA ALA A 83 -13.22 4.21 3.46
C ALA A 83 -13.68 4.46 2.01
N THR A 84 -14.69 5.32 1.80
CA THR A 84 -15.28 5.58 0.48
C THR A 84 -14.60 6.71 -0.31
N ASN A 85 -13.58 7.36 0.25
CA ASN A 85 -12.91 8.48 -0.40
C ASN A 85 -12.19 8.05 -1.69
N PRO A 86 -12.54 8.60 -2.88
CA PRO A 86 -11.91 8.25 -4.15
C PRO A 86 -10.51 8.84 -4.31
N ASP A 87 -10.16 9.90 -3.57
CA ASP A 87 -8.85 10.57 -3.64
C ASP A 87 -7.74 9.81 -2.90
N ARG A 88 -8.08 8.70 -2.22
CA ARG A 88 -7.12 7.76 -1.64
C ARG A 88 -6.19 7.24 -2.73
N VAL A 89 -4.89 7.18 -2.45
CA VAL A 89 -3.91 6.61 -3.40
C VAL A 89 -4.23 5.14 -3.64
N GLY A 90 -4.62 4.82 -4.89
CA GLY A 90 -5.08 3.47 -5.28
C GLY A 90 -6.60 3.30 -5.31
N GLY A 91 -7.37 4.34 -4.96
CA GLY A 91 -8.83 4.32 -4.93
C GLY A 91 -9.42 4.05 -3.53
N PRO A 92 -10.75 3.99 -3.42
CA PRO A 92 -11.43 3.75 -2.14
C PRO A 92 -11.03 2.39 -1.54
N MET A 93 -11.33 2.21 -0.26
CA MET A 93 -11.06 0.95 0.42
C MET A 93 -11.98 -0.16 -0.09
N MET A 94 -11.35 -1.25 -0.50
CA MET A 94 -12.00 -2.47 -0.95
C MET A 94 -11.54 -3.64 -0.09
N ILE A 95 -12.23 -4.75 -0.23
CA ILE A 95 -11.80 -6.03 0.32
C ILE A 95 -11.83 -7.13 -0.73
N ALA A 96 -10.99 -8.16 -0.55
CA ALA A 96 -11.05 -9.40 -1.31
C ALA A 96 -11.04 -10.59 -0.35
N THR A 97 -12.07 -11.44 -0.43
CA THR A 97 -12.25 -12.59 0.48
C THR A 97 -11.92 -13.93 -0.19
N PHE A 98 -11.24 -14.82 0.53
CA PHE A 98 -10.76 -16.11 0.04
C PHE A 98 -11.10 -17.21 1.04
N SER A 99 -11.90 -18.19 0.63
CA SER A 99 -12.20 -19.37 1.46
C SER A 99 -11.09 -20.41 1.34
N SER A 100 -10.61 -20.91 2.48
CA SER A 100 -9.54 -21.90 2.59
C SER A 100 -9.92 -22.90 3.69
N GLY A 101 -10.44 -24.07 3.29
CA GLY A 101 -11.10 -24.99 4.20
C GLY A 101 -12.37 -24.39 4.77
N SER A 102 -12.46 -24.32 6.11
CA SER A 102 -13.59 -23.75 6.86
C SER A 102 -13.38 -22.29 7.31
N THR A 103 -12.31 -21.62 6.84
CA THR A 103 -11.95 -20.27 7.26
C THR A 103 -11.85 -19.35 6.05
N ASN A 104 -12.37 -18.13 6.16
CA ASN A 104 -12.15 -17.09 5.16
C ASN A 104 -11.02 -16.16 5.58
N PHE A 105 -10.27 -15.72 4.57
CA PHE A 105 -9.22 -14.72 4.70
C PHE A 105 -9.58 -13.52 3.85
N THR A 106 -9.59 -12.34 4.45
CA THR A 106 -9.95 -11.11 3.76
C THR A 106 -8.76 -10.17 3.72
N ILE A 107 -8.43 -9.71 2.52
CA ILE A 107 -7.48 -8.61 2.31
C ILE A 107 -8.27 -7.31 2.43
N VAL A 108 -7.76 -6.34 3.18
CA VAL A 108 -8.26 -4.96 3.23
C VAL A 108 -7.18 -4.03 2.69
N SER A 109 -7.48 -3.21 1.69
CA SER A 109 -6.56 -2.20 1.14
C SER A 109 -7.29 -1.22 0.18
N ASP A 110 -6.55 -0.41 -0.57
CA ASP A 110 -7.06 0.37 -1.72
C ASP A 110 -7.48 -0.53 -2.91
N ASP A 111 -8.47 -0.12 -3.70
CA ASP A 111 -9.01 -0.87 -4.85
C ASP A 111 -7.94 -1.45 -5.78
N PHE A 112 -6.96 -0.63 -6.17
CA PHE A 112 -5.84 -1.05 -7.02
C PHE A 112 -5.03 -2.18 -6.36
N THR A 113 -4.66 -2.02 -5.09
CA THR A 113 -3.88 -3.02 -4.35
C THR A 113 -4.68 -4.30 -4.10
N VAL A 114 -5.97 -4.20 -3.77
CA VAL A 114 -6.85 -5.37 -3.60
C VAL A 114 -6.94 -6.19 -4.88
N ARG A 115 -7.22 -5.57 -6.03
CA ARG A 115 -7.27 -6.26 -7.33
C ARG A 115 -5.96 -6.99 -7.65
N ARG A 116 -4.82 -6.31 -7.52
CA ARG A 116 -3.50 -6.88 -7.79
C ARG A 116 -3.11 -8.01 -6.84
N LEU A 117 -3.52 -7.94 -5.58
CA LEU A 117 -3.26 -9.01 -4.62
C LEU A 117 -4.22 -10.19 -4.80
N ALA A 118 -5.46 -9.96 -5.23
CA ALA A 118 -6.42 -11.02 -5.53
C ALA A 118 -5.97 -11.87 -6.72
N GLU A 119 -5.59 -11.24 -7.84
CA GLU A 119 -4.95 -11.91 -9.00
C GLU A 119 -3.75 -12.76 -8.56
N ALA A 120 -2.91 -12.21 -7.67
CA ALA A 120 -1.70 -12.86 -7.20
C ALA A 120 -1.95 -14.05 -6.26
N ILE A 121 -2.90 -13.95 -5.33
CA ILE A 121 -3.25 -15.03 -4.39
C ILE A 121 -4.02 -16.14 -5.11
N ALA A 122 -4.97 -15.80 -5.99
CA ALA A 122 -5.66 -16.75 -6.85
C ALA A 122 -4.67 -17.66 -7.61
N SER A 123 -3.63 -17.06 -8.20
CA SER A 123 -2.63 -17.78 -8.98
C SER A 123 -1.53 -18.48 -8.15
N SER A 124 -1.10 -17.89 -7.02
CA SER A 124 0.03 -18.42 -6.23
C SER A 124 -0.40 -19.41 -5.14
N CYS A 125 -1.63 -19.29 -4.62
CA CYS A 125 -2.13 -20.04 -3.48
C CYS A 125 -3.32 -20.95 -3.81
N MET A 126 -3.62 -21.19 -5.09
CA MET A 126 -4.75 -22.00 -5.56
C MET A 126 -4.94 -23.34 -4.82
N PHE A 127 -3.85 -24.03 -4.46
CA PHE A 127 -3.89 -25.31 -3.72
C PHE A 127 -4.46 -25.22 -2.30
N PHE A 128 -4.56 -24.02 -1.72
CA PHE A 128 -5.12 -23.78 -0.39
C PHE A 128 -6.54 -23.21 -0.45
N LEU A 129 -7.06 -22.88 -1.63
CA LEU A 129 -8.40 -22.30 -1.80
C LEU A 129 -9.45 -23.40 -1.92
N SER A 130 -10.60 -23.23 -1.27
CA SER A 130 -11.70 -24.20 -1.31
C SER A 130 -12.39 -24.28 -2.67
N GLU A 131 -12.30 -23.21 -3.48
CA GLU A 131 -12.89 -23.11 -4.82
C GLU A 131 -11.85 -22.57 -5.83
N PRO A 132 -11.89 -22.99 -7.10
CA PRO A 132 -10.93 -22.57 -8.11
C PRO A 132 -11.12 -21.10 -8.48
N PHE A 133 -10.27 -20.24 -7.92
CA PHE A 133 -10.34 -18.81 -8.14
C PHE A 133 -9.86 -18.42 -9.55
N ILE A 134 -10.79 -17.98 -10.40
CA ILE A 134 -10.41 -17.38 -11.69
C ILE A 134 -9.74 -16.04 -11.39
N SER A 135 -8.49 -15.87 -11.82
CA SER A 135 -7.66 -14.70 -11.48
C SER A 135 -8.28 -13.34 -11.84
N ASN A 136 -9.22 -13.33 -12.79
CA ASN A 136 -9.89 -12.14 -13.29
C ASN A 136 -11.33 -11.99 -12.75
N SER A 137 -11.77 -12.86 -11.84
CA SER A 137 -13.07 -12.73 -11.19
C SER A 137 -13.02 -11.59 -10.16
N THR A 138 -13.95 -10.63 -10.31
CA THR A 138 -14.21 -9.60 -9.30
C THR A 138 -15.23 -10.03 -8.26
N GLU A 139 -15.68 -11.29 -8.27
CA GLU A 139 -16.84 -11.77 -7.49
C GLU A 139 -16.59 -11.80 -5.97
N ASN A 140 -15.32 -11.84 -5.54
CA ASN A 140 -14.95 -11.64 -4.13
C ASN A 140 -14.47 -10.23 -3.79
N ILE A 141 -14.46 -9.29 -4.75
CA ILE A 141 -13.99 -7.93 -4.53
C ILE A 141 -15.20 -7.03 -4.28
N GLU A 142 -15.32 -6.54 -3.05
CA GLU A 142 -16.41 -5.67 -2.60
C GLU A 142 -15.90 -4.42 -1.89
N ALA A 143 -16.76 -3.40 -1.77
CA ALA A 143 -16.41 -2.16 -1.09
C ALA A 143 -16.33 -2.38 0.43
N TYR A 144 -15.29 -1.83 1.07
CA TYR A 144 -15.16 -1.96 2.52
C TYR A 144 -16.29 -1.22 3.25
N SER A 145 -17.07 -1.98 4.03
CA SER A 145 -18.30 -1.52 4.69
C SER A 145 -18.18 -1.43 6.22
N GLY A 146 -16.96 -1.53 6.76
CA GLY A 146 -16.69 -1.59 8.21
C GLY A 146 -16.50 -3.02 8.75
N SER A 147 -16.63 -4.03 7.89
CA SER A 147 -16.22 -5.43 8.17
C SER A 147 -15.19 -5.85 7.12
N PRO A 148 -14.12 -6.60 7.47
CA PRO A 148 -13.76 -7.08 8.82
C PRO A 148 -13.33 -5.97 9.80
N LEU A 149 -13.14 -6.34 11.07
CA LEU A 149 -12.72 -5.47 12.19
C LEU A 149 -11.23 -5.61 12.52
N PRO A 150 -10.56 -4.59 13.10
CA PRO A 150 -9.10 -4.60 13.30
C PRO A 150 -8.56 -5.68 14.26
N GLU A 151 -9.38 -6.22 15.16
CA GLU A 151 -9.02 -7.37 16.00
C GLU A 151 -8.85 -8.67 15.20
N SER A 152 -9.45 -8.78 14.01
CA SER A 152 -9.31 -9.96 13.14
C SER A 152 -8.06 -9.95 12.27
N VAL A 153 -7.21 -8.91 12.36
CA VAL A 153 -5.99 -8.79 11.55
C VAL A 153 -4.89 -9.73 12.05
N VAL A 154 -4.56 -10.72 11.21
CA VAL A 154 -3.44 -11.64 11.44
C VAL A 154 -2.10 -11.09 10.97
N GLN A 155 -2.09 -10.10 10.06
CA GLN A 155 -0.86 -9.44 9.60
C GLN A 155 -1.17 -8.10 8.89
N TYR A 156 -0.48 -7.02 9.27
CA TYR A 156 -0.40 -5.78 8.49
C TYR A 156 0.80 -5.79 7.54
N TYR A 157 0.68 -5.08 6.42
CA TYR A 157 1.76 -4.88 5.45
C TYR A 157 1.79 -3.44 4.96
N ARG A 158 2.92 -3.07 4.36
CA ARG A 158 3.16 -1.77 3.69
C ARG A 158 2.74 -0.61 4.62
N SER A 159 3.23 -0.66 5.86
CA SER A 159 2.95 0.32 6.92
C SER A 159 1.44 0.51 7.19
N SER A 160 0.74 -0.61 7.41
CA SER A 160 -0.71 -0.71 7.67
C SER A 160 -1.64 -0.17 6.56
N SER A 161 -1.15 0.01 5.33
CA SER A 161 -2.00 0.27 4.16
C SER A 161 -2.55 -1.01 3.50
N ILE A 162 -2.14 -2.19 3.97
CA ILE A 162 -2.70 -3.50 3.63
C ILE A 162 -2.87 -4.28 4.94
N ALA A 163 -3.99 -4.99 5.10
CA ALA A 163 -4.21 -5.94 6.17
C ALA A 163 -4.68 -7.28 5.60
N LEU A 164 -4.23 -8.38 6.22
CA LEU A 164 -4.81 -9.71 6.07
C LEU A 164 -5.57 -10.03 7.36
N THR A 165 -6.84 -10.35 7.25
CA THR A 165 -7.69 -10.81 8.35
C THR A 165 -8.02 -12.29 8.22
N SER A 166 -8.47 -12.88 9.32
CA SER A 166 -9.01 -14.24 9.38
C SER A 166 -10.36 -14.23 10.08
N ASP A 167 -11.36 -14.87 9.49
CA ASP A 167 -12.61 -15.15 10.19
C ASP A 167 -12.35 -15.96 11.46
N GLY A 168 -13.04 -15.62 12.55
CA GLY A 168 -12.90 -16.26 13.85
C GLY A 168 -11.63 -15.90 14.65
N TYR A 169 -10.66 -15.18 14.08
CA TYR A 169 -9.50 -14.68 14.83
C TYR A 169 -9.85 -13.41 15.60
N ILE A 170 -9.41 -13.32 16.86
CA ILE A 170 -9.62 -12.15 17.73
C ILE A 170 -8.35 -11.84 18.51
N ASN A 171 -7.68 -10.74 18.15
CA ASN A 171 -6.56 -10.18 18.88
C ASN A 171 -7.03 -9.16 19.94
N ASN A 172 -7.15 -9.61 21.19
CA ASN A 172 -7.51 -8.73 22.32
C ASN A 172 -6.49 -7.58 22.57
N ALA A 173 -5.25 -7.71 22.10
CA ALA A 173 -4.24 -6.66 22.20
C ALA A 173 -4.55 -5.41 21.35
N THR A 174 -5.41 -5.51 20.32
CA THR A 174 -5.76 -4.40 19.41
C THR A 174 -6.30 -3.17 20.14
N TYR A 175 -7.18 -3.38 21.13
CA TYR A 175 -7.77 -2.30 21.93
C TYR A 175 -7.07 -2.07 23.27
N SER A 176 -6.00 -2.83 23.54
CA SER A 176 -5.28 -2.80 24.81
C SER A 176 -4.16 -1.75 24.83
N ALA A 177 -3.66 -1.45 26.03
CA ALA A 177 -2.49 -0.61 26.21
C ALA A 177 -1.26 -1.16 25.45
N PRO A 178 -0.29 -0.31 25.05
CA PRO A 178 0.98 -0.76 24.47
C PRO A 178 1.67 -1.81 25.34
N GLY A 179 2.19 -2.87 24.73
CA GLY A 179 2.85 -3.97 25.44
C GLY A 179 1.93 -5.11 25.91
N ALA A 180 0.61 -5.03 25.68
CA ALA A 180 -0.29 -6.17 25.89
C ALA A 180 0.09 -7.37 24.99
N PRO A 181 0.02 -8.62 25.49
CA PRO A 181 0.36 -9.80 24.71
C PRO A 181 -0.69 -10.04 23.61
N GLU A 182 -0.22 -10.18 22.37
CA GLU A 182 -1.07 -10.48 21.21
C GLU A 182 -1.54 -11.94 21.24
N ALA A 183 -2.79 -12.20 20.82
CA ALA A 183 -3.33 -13.55 20.69
C ALA A 183 -2.47 -14.42 19.75
N GLY A 184 -2.36 -15.73 19.99
CA GLY A 184 -1.58 -16.63 19.13
C GLY A 184 -2.11 -16.64 17.68
N LEU A 185 -1.22 -16.66 16.68
CA LEU A 185 -1.65 -16.74 15.27
C LEU A 185 -2.51 -18.01 15.06
N PRO A 186 -3.60 -17.92 14.27
CA PRO A 186 -4.36 -19.10 13.90
C PRO A 186 -3.50 -20.02 13.01
N ASP A 187 -3.47 -21.30 13.35
CA ASP A 187 -2.78 -22.32 12.55
C ASP A 187 -3.71 -22.80 11.44
N PHE A 188 -3.38 -22.48 10.19
CA PHE A 188 -4.18 -22.88 9.03
C PHE A 188 -3.35 -23.13 7.77
N PRO A 189 -3.73 -24.12 6.93
CA PRO A 189 -3.02 -24.42 5.69
C PRO A 189 -3.28 -23.30 4.67
N GLY A 190 -2.35 -22.35 4.57
CA GLY A 190 -2.46 -21.23 3.64
C GLY A 190 -1.80 -19.95 4.13
N LEU A 191 -1.71 -19.73 5.45
CA LEU A 191 -1.21 -18.46 6.04
C LEU A 191 0.15 -18.07 5.46
N GLN A 192 1.06 -19.04 5.36
CA GLN A 192 2.39 -18.83 4.79
C GLN A 192 2.32 -18.42 3.32
N CYS A 193 1.45 -19.04 2.50
CA CYS A 193 1.30 -18.69 1.10
C CYS A 193 0.75 -17.28 0.92
N PHE A 194 -0.29 -16.92 1.68
CA PHE A 194 -0.87 -15.57 1.67
C PHE A 194 0.18 -14.54 2.11
N ASN A 195 0.87 -14.77 3.23
CA ASN A 195 1.91 -13.87 3.74
C ASN A 195 3.06 -13.68 2.74
N GLN A 196 3.56 -14.77 2.14
CA GLN A 196 4.62 -14.69 1.12
C GLN A 196 4.14 -14.03 -0.18
N THR A 197 2.90 -14.28 -0.59
CA THR A 197 2.33 -13.70 -1.81
C THR A 197 2.08 -12.20 -1.64
N ILE A 198 1.43 -11.77 -0.55
CA ILE A 198 1.24 -10.34 -0.25
C ILE A 198 2.61 -9.66 -0.11
N GLY A 199 3.53 -10.26 0.67
CA GLY A 199 4.90 -9.76 0.81
C GLY A 199 5.63 -9.57 -0.52
N SER A 200 5.48 -10.51 -1.46
CA SER A 200 6.17 -10.52 -2.76
C SER A 200 5.39 -9.91 -3.93
N LYS A 201 4.13 -9.50 -3.73
CA LYS A 201 3.26 -8.94 -4.79
C LYS A 201 2.59 -7.62 -4.43
N ALA A 202 2.64 -7.18 -3.17
CA ALA A 202 2.21 -5.84 -2.74
C ALA A 202 2.82 -4.76 -3.66
N PRO A 203 2.00 -3.85 -4.24
CA PRO A 203 2.49 -2.79 -5.11
C PRO A 203 3.42 -1.83 -4.36
N LEU A 204 4.57 -1.57 -4.96
CA LEU A 204 5.51 -0.52 -4.56
C LEU A 204 5.46 0.62 -5.59
N PHE A 205 5.51 1.87 -5.11
CA PHE A 205 5.64 3.02 -5.99
C PHE A 205 7.11 3.43 -6.11
N VAL A 206 7.62 3.42 -7.34
CA VAL A 206 8.93 3.97 -7.68
C VAL A 206 8.74 5.24 -8.51
N GLU A 207 9.02 6.39 -7.91
CA GLU A 207 9.04 7.65 -8.66
C GLU A 207 10.26 7.65 -9.59
N PHE A 208 10.03 7.39 -10.87
CA PHE A 208 11.03 7.67 -11.89
C PHE A 208 11.07 9.19 -12.09
N PRO A 209 12.25 9.85 -11.98
CA PRO A 209 12.33 11.28 -12.21
C PRO A 209 11.91 11.58 -13.64
N SER A 210 10.80 12.31 -13.80
CA SER A 210 10.19 12.63 -15.08
C SER A 210 11.24 13.12 -16.07
N ARG A 211 11.49 12.34 -17.12
CA ARG A 211 12.18 12.82 -18.30
C ARG A 211 11.22 13.75 -19.02
N THR A 212 11.24 15.03 -18.66
CA THR A 212 10.65 16.10 -19.46
C THR A 212 11.45 16.23 -20.75
N ILE A 213 11.20 15.32 -21.70
CA ILE A 213 11.66 15.47 -23.07
C ILE A 213 10.66 16.39 -23.77
N TRP A 214 10.89 17.70 -23.63
CA TRP A 214 10.45 18.63 -24.66
C TRP A 214 11.40 18.47 -25.85
N THR A 215 11.14 17.49 -26.72
CA THR A 215 11.54 17.60 -28.12
C THR A 215 10.40 18.25 -28.87
N ALA A 216 10.42 19.59 -28.89
CA ALA A 216 9.78 20.32 -29.95
C ALA A 216 10.56 20.03 -31.25
N ASN A 217 10.24 18.92 -31.89
CA ASN A 217 10.71 18.60 -33.23
C ASN A 217 9.55 18.87 -34.17
N THR A 218 9.50 20.10 -34.66
CA THR A 218 8.68 20.48 -35.82
C THR A 218 9.16 19.72 -37.06
N GLU A 219 8.48 18.63 -37.40
CA GLU A 219 8.60 18.03 -38.75
C GLU A 219 7.70 18.73 -39.79
N GLU A 220 6.94 19.74 -39.38
CA GLU A 220 6.03 20.50 -40.26
C GLU A 220 6.75 21.58 -41.11
N GLU A 221 7.98 21.98 -40.77
CA GLU A 221 8.75 23.04 -41.48
C GLU A 221 9.96 22.55 -42.30
N ARG A 222 10.09 21.24 -42.58
CA ARG A 222 11.16 20.72 -43.46
C ARG A 222 10.73 19.91 -44.67
N SER A 223 9.43 19.86 -44.94
CA SER A 223 8.87 19.25 -46.15
C SER A 223 8.50 20.27 -47.25
N HIS A 224 8.35 21.56 -46.91
CA HIS A 224 7.67 22.52 -47.81
C HIS A 224 8.50 23.64 -48.45
N TYR A 225 9.80 23.77 -48.16
CA TYR A 225 10.70 24.64 -48.95
C TYR A 225 12.07 23.96 -49.16
N GLY A 226 12.27 23.44 -50.36
CA GLY A 226 13.40 22.59 -50.75
C GLY A 226 13.51 22.41 -52.27
N ARG A 227 13.41 23.52 -53.00
CA ARG A 227 13.95 23.71 -54.36
C ARG A 227 14.76 25.00 -54.37
#